data_AF-A0A8T0CUI8-F1
#
_entry.id   AF-A0A8T0CUI8-F1
#
_cell.length_a   1.000
_cell.length_b   1.000
_cell.length_c   1.000
_cell.angle_alpha   90.00
_cell.angle_beta   90.00
_cell.angle_gamma   90.00
#
_symmetry.space_group_name_H-M   'P 1'
#
loop_
_entity.id
_entity.type
_entity.pdbx_description
1 polymer ?
#
loop_
_entity_poly.entity_id
_entity_poly.type
_entity_poly.pdbx_seq_one_letter_code
_entity_poly.pdbx_strand_id
1 'polypeptide(L)'
;MDDACTLFRNKKGFKSQWRNDVGIGNGKRWKSLDEWQRQPAVRSTQPGRVHRDQDKNNRRHSRRCYICGKVGHFARVCWFGQKKENATTFTKKRNEAIAAIGIVEINDGTALVSKKTKPRENSMKHVTTSTSSHEKELQEMLKEKDKMLRQKDKELKVKEREQEKLRYELKTLQKLKKYCPEKKIPRGKDKWKSVEKKLHEKKEKETDVQVEMALMRSELRKAQSEVKVIKLGNYLAGLEPASEEEEYQML
;
A
#
# COMPACT_ATOMS: atom_id res chain seq x y z
N MET A 1 -63.85 -11.20 -0.43
CA MET A 1 -63.00 -10.00 -0.58
C MET A 1 -61.55 -10.44 -0.43
N ASP A 2 -61.15 -11.28 -1.39
CA ASP A 2 -59.89 -11.29 -2.14
C ASP A 2 -58.54 -11.28 -1.41
N ASP A 3 -58.19 -12.43 -0.83
CA ASP A 3 -56.79 -12.84 -0.65
C ASP A 3 -56.34 -13.66 -1.87
N ALA A 4 -55.77 -12.96 -2.86
CA ALA A 4 -55.17 -13.56 -4.04
C ALA A 4 -53.77 -12.97 -4.27
N CYS A 5 -52.72 -13.72 -3.92
CA CYS A 5 -51.46 -13.78 -4.67
C CYS A 5 -50.51 -14.85 -4.11
N THR A 6 -50.92 -16.11 -4.23
CA THR A 6 -50.03 -17.28 -4.20
C THR A 6 -49.49 -17.56 -5.60
N LEU A 7 -48.44 -16.89 -6.08
CA LEU A 7 -47.70 -17.35 -7.27
C LEU A 7 -46.25 -16.87 -7.25
N PHE A 8 -45.31 -17.72 -6.83
CA PHE A 8 -44.08 -17.94 -7.61
C PHE A 8 -43.48 -19.32 -7.30
N ARG A 9 -43.91 -20.29 -8.11
CA ARG A 9 -43.35 -21.64 -8.22
C ARG A 9 -41.97 -21.59 -8.89
N ASN A 10 -41.08 -22.45 -8.40
CA ASN A 10 -40.07 -23.24 -9.12
C ASN A 10 -39.09 -22.53 -10.07
N LYS A 11 -37.82 -22.44 -9.64
CA LYS A 11 -36.68 -22.71 -10.53
C LYS A 11 -35.83 -23.83 -9.95
N LYS A 12 -36.13 -25.04 -10.43
CA LYS A 12 -35.29 -26.25 -10.28
C LYS A 12 -33.91 -26.00 -10.89
N GLY A 13 -32.93 -26.68 -10.30
CA GLY A 13 -31.49 -26.54 -10.49
C GLY A 13 -30.99 -26.38 -11.92
N PHE A 14 -30.17 -25.35 -12.11
CA PHE A 14 -29.19 -25.29 -13.18
C PHE A 14 -27.86 -25.79 -12.60
N LYS A 15 -27.61 -27.10 -12.70
CA LYS A 15 -26.30 -27.69 -12.42
C LYS A 15 -25.34 -27.19 -13.50
N SER A 16 -24.56 -26.15 -13.19
CA SER A 16 -23.43 -25.74 -14.03
C SER A 16 -22.32 -26.76 -13.87
N GLN A 17 -22.29 -27.70 -14.79
CA GLN A 17 -21.19 -28.63 -15.01
C GLN A 17 -20.03 -27.83 -15.62
N TRP A 18 -19.19 -27.25 -14.77
CA TRP A 18 -17.92 -26.66 -15.18
C TRP A 18 -16.97 -27.80 -15.58
N ARG A 19 -16.94 -28.12 -16.87
CA ARG A 19 -15.84 -28.89 -17.45
C ARG A 19 -14.63 -27.95 -17.50
N ASN A 20 -13.59 -28.32 -16.74
CA ASN A 20 -12.26 -27.77 -16.88
C ASN A 20 -11.67 -28.28 -18.20
N ASP A 21 -11.82 -27.51 -19.28
CA ASP A 21 -11.02 -27.70 -20.50
C ASP A 21 -9.64 -27.10 -20.26
N VAL A 22 -8.78 -27.90 -19.64
CA VAL A 22 -7.32 -27.73 -19.67
C VAL A 22 -6.83 -28.62 -20.80
N GLY A 23 -6.44 -28.04 -21.94
CA GLY A 23 -5.91 -28.86 -23.03
C GLY A 23 -5.68 -28.17 -24.36
N ILE A 24 -4.56 -27.43 -24.45
CA ILE A 24 -3.67 -27.43 -25.63
C ILE A 24 -4.36 -27.21 -26.99
N GLY A 25 -4.52 -25.93 -27.35
CA GLY A 25 -4.78 -25.52 -28.73
C GLY A 25 -3.88 -24.37 -29.11
N ASN A 26 -2.77 -24.66 -29.79
CA ASN A 26 -1.97 -23.69 -30.56
C ASN A 26 -2.78 -23.18 -31.77
N GLY A 27 -3.93 -22.57 -31.50
CA GLY A 27 -4.89 -22.06 -32.47
C GLY A 27 -4.46 -20.69 -32.97
N LYS A 28 -3.80 -20.71 -34.11
CA LYS A 28 -3.33 -19.56 -34.88
C LYS A 28 -4.37 -18.43 -34.91
N ARG A 29 -3.88 -17.21 -34.63
CA ARG A 29 -4.54 -15.92 -34.82
C ARG A 29 -5.12 -15.84 -36.23
N TRP A 30 -6.45 -15.85 -36.36
CA TRP A 30 -7.12 -15.50 -37.61
C TRP A 30 -6.72 -14.07 -37.97
N LYS A 31 -5.97 -13.93 -39.06
CA LYS A 31 -5.67 -12.63 -39.67
C LYS A 31 -6.93 -12.12 -40.37
N SER A 32 -7.21 -10.84 -40.21
CA SER A 32 -8.29 -10.15 -40.90
C SER A 32 -8.11 -10.17 -42.42
N LEU A 33 -9.22 -10.13 -43.15
CA LEU A 33 -9.28 -10.20 -44.62
C LEU A 33 -8.45 -9.10 -45.33
N ASP A 34 -8.15 -7.97 -44.66
CA ASP A 34 -7.31 -6.89 -45.19
C ASP A 34 -5.80 -7.17 -45.21
N GLU A 35 -5.32 -8.30 -44.68
CA GLU A 35 -3.86 -8.55 -44.53
C GLU A 35 -3.23 -9.30 -45.72
N TRP A 36 -3.99 -9.65 -46.76
CA TRP A 36 -3.50 -10.39 -47.94
C TRP A 36 -2.86 -9.54 -49.05
N GLN A 37 -2.90 -8.21 -48.95
CA GLN A 37 -2.43 -7.30 -50.02
C GLN A 37 -1.08 -6.60 -49.76
N ARG A 38 -0.22 -7.15 -48.91
CA ARG A 38 1.19 -6.71 -48.82
C ARG A 38 2.14 -7.85 -49.16
N GLN A 39 2.51 -7.97 -50.43
CA GLN A 39 3.73 -8.68 -50.83
C GLN A 39 4.96 -7.82 -50.47
N PRO A 40 5.97 -8.36 -49.79
CA PRO A 40 7.29 -7.73 -49.74
C PRO A 40 8.03 -8.02 -51.05
N ALA A 41 8.37 -6.95 -51.78
CA ALA A 41 9.22 -7.02 -52.96
C ALA A 41 10.59 -7.65 -52.63
N VAL A 42 10.95 -8.62 -53.45
CA VAL A 42 12.21 -9.33 -53.52
C VAL A 42 13.35 -8.32 -53.71
N ARG A 43 14.33 -8.29 -52.80
CA ARG A 43 15.63 -7.65 -53.04
C ARG A 43 16.76 -8.62 -52.76
N SER A 44 17.23 -9.20 -53.86
CA SER A 44 18.61 -9.56 -54.21
C SER A 44 19.60 -9.81 -53.08
N THR A 45 19.97 -11.07 -52.96
CA THR A 45 21.14 -11.59 -52.25
C THR A 45 22.43 -11.13 -52.96
N GLN A 46 23.32 -10.41 -52.27
CA GLN A 46 24.73 -10.30 -52.65
C GLN A 46 25.58 -11.20 -51.73
N PRO A 47 26.51 -12.01 -52.29
CA PRO A 47 27.44 -12.80 -51.50
C PRO A 47 28.72 -11.99 -51.23
N GLY A 48 29.17 -11.98 -49.98
CA GLY A 48 30.55 -11.62 -49.66
C GLY A 48 30.73 -10.54 -48.61
N ARG A 49 30.51 -10.88 -47.33
CA ARG A 49 31.35 -10.43 -46.20
C ARG A 49 31.35 -11.53 -45.15
N VAL A 50 32.33 -12.41 -45.23
CA VAL A 50 32.67 -13.36 -44.18
C VAL A 50 33.50 -12.60 -43.13
N HIS A 51 33.27 -12.90 -41.85
CA HIS A 51 33.97 -12.37 -40.66
C HIS A 51 33.65 -10.94 -40.18
N ARG A 52 32.61 -10.78 -39.35
CA ARG A 52 32.70 -10.10 -38.01
C ARG A 52 31.41 -10.08 -37.15
N ASP A 53 30.50 -11.05 -37.23
CA ASP A 53 29.18 -10.91 -36.60
C ASP A 53 28.85 -11.87 -35.43
N GLN A 54 29.81 -12.63 -34.90
CA GLN A 54 29.52 -13.50 -33.74
C GLN A 54 29.55 -12.79 -32.37
N ASP A 55 30.08 -11.58 -32.24
CA ASP A 55 30.13 -10.87 -30.94
C ASP A 55 29.05 -9.80 -30.72
N LYS A 56 28.23 -9.48 -31.74
CA LYS A 56 27.20 -8.41 -31.61
C LYS A 56 25.97 -8.87 -30.82
N ASN A 57 25.73 -10.16 -30.72
CA ASN A 57 24.54 -10.68 -30.02
C ASN A 57 24.72 -10.74 -28.49
N ASN A 58 25.97 -10.85 -28.01
CA ASN A 58 26.26 -10.86 -26.57
C ASN A 58 26.30 -9.45 -25.94
N ARG A 59 26.54 -8.39 -26.71
CA ARG A 59 26.45 -6.99 -26.24
C ARG A 59 25.02 -6.51 -25.94
N ARG A 60 24.00 -7.20 -26.44
CA ARG A 60 22.59 -6.88 -26.15
C ARG A 60 22.09 -7.56 -24.88
N HIS A 61 22.65 -8.72 -24.52
CA HIS A 61 22.23 -9.51 -23.36
C HIS A 61 23.00 -9.20 -22.06
N SER A 62 24.15 -8.53 -22.13
CA SER A 62 24.95 -8.16 -20.95
C SER A 62 24.69 -6.76 -20.40
N ARG A 63 23.70 -6.02 -20.91
CA ARG A 63 23.36 -4.68 -20.40
C ARG A 63 22.66 -4.78 -19.05
N ARG A 64 23.45 -4.97 -18.00
CA ARG A 64 23.06 -4.71 -16.62
C ARG A 64 22.65 -3.24 -16.50
N CYS A 65 21.64 -2.98 -15.68
CA CYS A 65 21.28 -1.61 -15.34
C CYS A 65 22.48 -0.92 -14.68
N TYR A 66 22.96 0.19 -15.25
CA TYR A 66 24.12 0.90 -14.69
C TYR A 66 23.81 1.61 -13.36
N ILE A 67 22.54 1.68 -12.93
CA ILE A 67 22.14 2.24 -11.63
C ILE A 67 22.19 1.18 -10.52
N CYS A 68 21.74 -0.05 -10.78
CA CYS A 68 21.61 -1.09 -9.74
C CYS A 68 22.40 -2.38 -10.01
N GLY A 69 23.06 -2.50 -11.16
CA GLY A 69 23.86 -3.66 -11.56
C GLY A 69 23.08 -4.92 -11.95
N LYS A 70 21.74 -4.93 -11.84
CA LYS A 70 20.91 -6.11 -12.15
C LYS A 70 20.56 -6.18 -13.65
N VAL A 71 20.48 -7.38 -14.21
CA VAL A 71 19.99 -7.62 -15.58
C VAL A 71 18.45 -7.56 -15.63
N GLY A 72 17.87 -7.42 -16.82
CA GLY A 72 16.42 -7.48 -17.05
C GLY A 72 15.68 -6.13 -17.14
N HIS A 73 16.37 -4.99 -16.94
CA HIS A 73 15.80 -3.66 -17.18
C HIS A 73 16.88 -2.64 -17.57
N PHE A 74 16.48 -1.59 -18.29
CA PHE A 74 17.32 -0.44 -18.56
C PHE A 74 17.29 0.56 -17.40
N ALA A 75 18.34 1.33 -17.20
CA ALA A 75 18.43 2.32 -16.14
C ALA A 75 17.30 3.35 -16.12
N ARG A 76 16.76 3.73 -17.30
CA ARG A 76 15.59 4.62 -17.39
C ARG A 76 14.33 4.02 -16.74
N VAL A 77 14.27 2.69 -16.63
CA VAL A 77 13.16 1.92 -16.02
C VAL A 77 13.59 1.35 -14.67
N CYS A 78 14.74 1.78 -14.13
CA CYS A 78 15.22 1.27 -12.85
C CYS A 78 14.42 1.88 -11.70
N TRP A 79 13.70 1.02 -10.98
CA TRP A 79 12.96 1.40 -9.77
C TRP A 79 13.85 2.10 -8.73
N PHE A 80 15.15 1.76 -8.67
CA PHE A 80 16.10 2.37 -7.73
C PHE A 80 16.58 3.76 -8.15
N GLY A 81 16.52 4.11 -9.44
CA GLY A 81 17.02 5.39 -9.96
C GLY A 81 16.19 6.59 -9.51
N GLN A 82 14.87 6.41 -9.36
CA GLN A 82 13.96 7.52 -9.04
C GLN A 82 13.99 7.97 -7.57
N LYS A 83 14.71 7.25 -6.68
CA LYS A 83 14.72 7.59 -5.25
C LYS A 83 15.74 8.69 -4.88
N LYS A 84 16.75 8.96 -5.71
CA LYS A 84 17.80 9.94 -5.37
C LYS A 84 17.38 11.40 -5.65
N GLU A 85 16.57 11.64 -6.67
CA GLU A 85 16.15 13.00 -7.05
C GLU A 85 15.00 13.54 -6.19
N ASN A 86 14.23 12.66 -5.55
CA ASN A 86 13.11 13.04 -4.69
C ASN A 86 13.52 13.25 -3.22
N ALA A 87 14.71 12.79 -2.81
CA ALA A 87 15.19 12.96 -1.45
C ALA A 87 15.75 14.37 -1.20
N THR A 88 16.36 15.00 -2.20
CA THR A 88 16.97 16.33 -2.07
C THR A 88 15.93 17.47 -2.15
N THR A 89 14.77 17.24 -2.78
CA THR A 89 13.69 18.23 -2.87
C THR A 89 12.75 18.20 -1.67
N PHE A 90 12.69 17.09 -0.93
CA PHE A 90 11.82 16.95 0.24
C PHE A 90 12.43 17.57 1.52
N THR A 91 13.75 17.53 1.68
CA THR A 91 14.43 18.12 2.85
C THR A 91 14.37 19.64 2.86
N LYS A 92 14.43 20.28 1.68
CA LYS A 92 14.33 21.75 1.58
C LYS A 92 12.96 22.30 2.01
N LYS A 93 11.86 21.64 1.60
CA LYS A 93 10.49 22.05 2.00
C LYS A 93 10.17 21.79 3.47
N ARG A 94 10.75 20.73 4.07
CA ARG A 94 10.54 20.44 5.49
C ARG A 94 11.25 21.47 6.38
N ASN A 95 12.44 21.92 6.00
CA ASN A 95 13.18 22.92 6.77
C ASN A 95 12.52 24.31 6.71
N GLU A 96 11.93 24.71 5.57
CA GLU A 96 11.14 25.95 5.48
C GLU A 96 9.86 25.90 6.34
N ALA A 97 9.20 24.74 6.43
CA ALA A 97 8.01 24.58 7.28
C ALA A 97 8.34 24.59 8.78
N ILE A 98 9.50 24.07 9.19
CA ILE A 98 9.95 24.11 10.59
C ILE A 98 10.34 25.53 11.01
N ALA A 99 11.01 26.29 10.13
CA ALA A 99 11.35 27.69 10.37
C ALA A 99 10.10 28.59 10.55
N ALA A 100 9.00 28.30 9.84
CA ALA A 100 7.75 29.06 9.95
C ALA A 100 6.98 28.82 11.26
N ILE A 101 7.20 27.69 11.94
CA ILE A 101 6.49 27.32 13.18
C ILE A 101 7.22 27.89 14.42
N GLY A 102 8.42 28.45 14.27
CA GLY A 102 9.12 29.09 15.39
C GLY A 102 9.51 28.12 16.51
N ILE A 103 9.64 26.82 16.21
CA ILE A 103 10.23 25.87 17.14
C ILE A 103 11.74 26.08 17.05
N VAL A 104 12.27 26.83 18.01
CA VAL A 104 13.70 26.99 18.23
C VAL A 104 14.30 25.59 18.35
N GLU A 105 15.19 25.25 17.42
CA GLU A 105 16.01 24.04 17.48
C GLU A 105 16.77 24.07 18.82
N ILE A 106 16.42 23.16 19.73
CA ILE A 106 17.33 22.78 20.80
C ILE A 106 18.47 22.06 20.07
N ASN A 107 19.62 22.72 19.98
CA ASN A 107 20.83 22.18 19.41
C ASN A 107 21.21 20.90 20.18
N ASP A 108 20.85 19.75 19.61
CA ASP A 108 21.38 18.47 20.06
C ASP A 108 22.89 18.49 19.84
N GLY A 109 23.59 18.38 20.97
CA GLY A 109 25.00 18.57 21.12
C GLY A 109 25.83 17.90 20.03
N THR A 110 26.76 18.70 19.53
CA THR A 110 27.95 18.28 18.82
C THR A 110 28.55 17.07 19.53
N ALA A 111 28.56 15.93 18.84
CA ALA A 111 29.20 14.71 19.29
C ALA A 111 30.72 14.94 19.40
N LEU A 112 31.17 15.37 20.58
CA LEU A 112 32.55 15.19 21.01
C LEU A 112 32.80 13.69 21.08
N VAL A 113 33.73 13.24 20.23
CA VAL A 113 34.31 11.89 20.23
C VAL A 113 35.05 11.70 21.56
N SER A 114 34.31 11.25 22.58
CA SER A 114 34.88 10.83 23.84
C SER A 114 35.58 9.48 23.68
N LYS A 115 36.85 9.47 24.07
CA LYS A 115 37.79 8.35 24.00
C LYS A 115 37.20 7.11 24.67
N LYS A 116 37.33 5.96 24.01
CA LYS A 116 37.07 4.60 24.55
C LYS A 116 37.78 4.41 25.89
N THR A 117 37.05 4.53 26.99
CA THR A 117 37.40 3.88 28.26
C THR A 117 36.78 2.49 28.28
N LYS A 118 37.57 1.50 28.70
CA LYS A 118 37.15 0.10 28.78
C LYS A 118 35.98 0.00 29.77
N PRO A 119 34.87 -0.69 29.42
CA PRO A 119 33.80 -0.93 30.38
C PRO A 119 34.36 -1.84 31.48
N ARG A 120 34.37 -1.31 32.70
CA ARG A 120 34.66 -2.07 33.92
C ARG A 120 33.48 -3.02 34.13
N GLU A 121 33.72 -4.32 33.97
CA GLU A 121 32.79 -5.40 34.32
C GLU A 121 32.57 -5.40 35.83
N ASN A 122 31.75 -4.48 36.34
CA ASN A 122 31.29 -4.54 37.71
C ASN A 122 29.99 -5.35 37.73
N SER A 123 30.03 -6.46 38.47
CA SER A 123 28.92 -7.41 38.59
C SER A 123 27.71 -6.73 39.25
N MET A 124 26.82 -6.18 38.43
CA MET A 124 25.56 -5.63 38.90
C MET A 124 24.63 -6.82 39.13
N LYS A 125 24.67 -7.35 40.36
CA LYS A 125 23.75 -8.41 40.81
C LYS A 125 22.33 -7.89 40.63
N HIS A 126 21.60 -8.46 39.67
CA HIS A 126 20.24 -8.08 39.34
C HIS A 126 19.36 -8.27 40.58
N VAL A 127 19.00 -7.17 41.24
CA VAL A 127 17.95 -7.16 42.25
C VAL A 127 16.65 -7.42 41.49
N THR A 128 16.17 -8.65 41.53
CA THR A 128 14.83 -8.99 41.08
C THR A 128 13.85 -8.43 42.11
N THR A 129 13.46 -7.17 41.96
CA THR A 129 12.35 -6.63 42.73
C THR A 129 11.10 -7.42 42.34
N SER A 130 10.41 -7.95 43.35
CA SER A 130 9.17 -8.70 43.20
C SER A 130 8.10 -7.76 42.65
N THR A 131 7.98 -7.66 41.32
CA THR A 131 6.91 -6.91 40.65
C THR A 131 5.57 -7.32 41.23
N SER A 132 4.83 -6.35 41.74
CA SER A 132 3.50 -6.54 42.35
C SER A 132 2.57 -7.28 41.39
N SER A 133 1.68 -8.12 41.92
CA SER A 133 0.66 -8.86 41.14
C SER A 133 -0.11 -7.94 40.17
N HIS A 134 -0.38 -6.70 40.59
CA HIS A 134 -1.09 -5.69 39.81
C HIS A 134 -0.32 -5.23 38.56
N GLU A 135 1.01 -5.18 38.64
CA GLU A 135 1.84 -4.75 37.51
C GLU A 135 1.80 -5.77 36.37
N LYS A 136 1.78 -7.07 36.71
CA LYS A 136 1.65 -8.16 35.73
C LYS A 136 0.32 -8.09 34.99
N GLU A 137 -0.77 -7.81 35.71
CA GLU A 137 -2.10 -7.64 35.12
C GLU A 137 -2.15 -6.46 34.14
N LEU A 138 -1.56 -5.32 34.52
CA LEU A 138 -1.44 -4.16 33.63
C LEU A 138 -0.64 -4.49 32.35
N GLN A 139 0.46 -5.22 32.49
CA GLN A 139 1.27 -5.67 31.34
C GLN A 139 0.49 -6.62 30.42
N GLU A 140 -0.34 -7.50 30.98
CA GLU A 140 -1.18 -8.40 30.20
C GLU A 140 -2.26 -7.65 29.42
N MET A 141 -2.96 -6.71 30.07
CA MET A 141 -3.92 -5.82 29.40
C MET A 141 -3.26 -5.01 28.27
N LEU A 142 -2.05 -4.49 28.46
CA LEU A 142 -1.32 -3.78 27.41
C LEU A 142 -0.98 -4.68 26.22
N LYS A 143 -0.55 -5.93 26.48
CA LYS A 143 -0.31 -6.92 25.42
C LYS A 143 -1.58 -7.25 24.65
N GLU A 144 -2.71 -7.36 25.33
CA GLU A 144 -4.00 -7.63 24.69
C GLU A 144 -4.47 -6.44 23.84
N LYS A 145 -4.38 -5.20 24.36
CA LYS A 145 -4.66 -3.99 23.58
C LYS A 145 -3.79 -3.89 22.33
N ASP A 146 -2.51 -4.23 22.41
CA ASP A 146 -1.60 -4.25 21.25
C ASP A 146 -2.02 -5.32 20.22
N LYS A 147 -2.53 -6.48 20.65
CA LYS A 147 -3.07 -7.50 19.73
C LYS A 147 -4.31 -6.98 19.01
N MET A 148 -5.23 -6.35 19.74
CA MET A 148 -6.44 -5.72 19.19
C MET A 148 -6.12 -4.63 18.17
N LEU A 149 -5.13 -3.77 18.45
CA LEU A 149 -4.67 -2.74 17.50
C LEU A 149 -4.16 -3.36 16.20
N ARG A 150 -3.34 -4.42 16.27
CA ARG A 150 -2.84 -5.13 15.09
C ARG A 150 -3.96 -5.79 14.29
N GLN A 151 -5.02 -6.24 14.95
CA GLN A 151 -6.19 -6.81 14.27
C GLN A 151 -6.97 -5.71 13.52
N LYS A 152 -7.29 -4.59 14.17
CA LYS A 152 -7.95 -3.44 13.51
C LYS A 152 -7.14 -2.91 12.32
N ASP A 153 -5.81 -2.87 12.41
CA ASP A 153 -4.95 -2.50 11.29
C ASP A 153 -5.08 -3.44 10.07
N LYS A 154 -5.29 -4.74 10.30
CA LYS A 154 -5.52 -5.71 9.22
C LYS A 154 -6.89 -5.49 8.58
N GLU A 155 -7.93 -5.29 9.38
CA GLU A 155 -9.29 -5.01 8.92
C GLU A 155 -9.34 -3.71 8.09
N LEU A 156 -8.66 -2.67 8.56
CA LEU A 156 -8.53 -1.40 7.83
C LEU A 156 -7.87 -1.59 6.46
N LYS A 157 -6.82 -2.42 6.37
CA LYS A 157 -6.16 -2.76 5.08
C LYS A 157 -7.07 -3.51 4.12
N VAL A 158 -8.00 -4.35 4.62
CA VAL A 158 -8.99 -5.02 3.76
C VAL A 158 -9.95 -3.98 3.18
N LYS A 159 -10.46 -3.08 4.01
CA LYS A 159 -11.38 -2.00 3.60
C LYS A 159 -10.74 -1.03 2.61
N GLU A 160 -9.46 -0.70 2.78
CA GLU A 160 -8.70 0.09 1.81
C GLU A 160 -8.65 -0.57 0.41
N ARG A 161 -8.49 -1.90 0.34
CA ARG A 161 -8.55 -2.63 -0.93
C ARG A 161 -9.94 -2.65 -1.54
N GLU A 162 -10.99 -2.73 -0.71
CA GLU A 162 -12.38 -2.64 -1.18
C GLU A 162 -12.68 -1.27 -1.77
N GLN A 163 -12.24 -0.20 -1.10
CA GLN A 163 -12.34 1.16 -1.60
C GLN A 163 -11.61 1.33 -2.94
N GLU A 164 -10.41 0.76 -3.08
CA GLU A 164 -9.64 0.81 -4.33
C GLU A 164 -10.37 0.10 -5.48
N LYS A 165 -10.98 -1.07 -5.22
CA LYS A 165 -11.81 -1.78 -6.20
C LYS A 165 -12.99 -0.91 -6.66
N LEU A 166 -13.73 -0.31 -5.73
CA LEU A 166 -14.86 0.58 -6.06
C LEU A 166 -14.41 1.77 -6.92
N ARG A 167 -13.27 2.38 -6.58
CA ARG A 167 -12.69 3.48 -7.37
C ARG A 167 -12.34 3.07 -8.80
N TYR A 168 -11.77 1.88 -8.98
CA TYR A 168 -11.48 1.34 -10.31
C TYR A 168 -12.75 1.12 -11.14
N GLU A 169 -13.79 0.57 -10.52
CA GLU A 169 -15.08 0.34 -11.18
C GLU A 169 -15.79 1.65 -11.55
N LEU A 170 -15.79 2.64 -10.64
CA LEU A 170 -16.32 3.98 -10.91
C LEU A 170 -15.58 4.65 -12.06
N LYS A 171 -14.25 4.58 -12.08
CA LYS A 171 -13.42 5.10 -13.19
C LYS A 171 -13.77 4.43 -14.51
N THR A 172 -14.08 3.14 -14.50
CA THR A 172 -14.50 2.38 -15.70
C THR A 172 -15.87 2.84 -16.19
N LEU A 173 -16.85 3.03 -15.30
CA LEU A 173 -18.17 3.55 -15.65
C LEU A 173 -18.11 5.00 -16.16
N GLN A 174 -17.26 5.84 -15.57
CA GLN A 174 -17.03 7.21 -16.05
C GLN A 174 -16.43 7.23 -17.45
N LYS A 175 -15.51 6.33 -17.78
CA LYS A 175 -14.99 6.18 -19.14
C LYS A 175 -16.11 5.80 -20.10
N LEU A 176 -16.94 4.81 -19.77
CA LEU A 176 -18.08 4.41 -20.60
C LEU A 176 -19.03 5.58 -20.87
N LYS A 177 -19.29 6.42 -19.86
CA LYS A 177 -20.10 7.64 -20.03
C LYS A 177 -19.49 8.64 -21.03
N LYS A 178 -18.15 8.74 -21.10
CA LYS A 178 -17.48 9.60 -22.09
C LYS A 178 -17.56 9.06 -23.53
N TYR A 179 -17.53 7.74 -23.70
CA TYR A 179 -17.53 7.11 -25.04
C TYR A 179 -18.89 7.05 -25.72
N CYS A 180 -19.98 7.41 -25.03
CA CYS A 180 -21.28 7.55 -25.65
C CYS A 180 -21.72 9.01 -25.59
N PRO A 181 -21.15 9.87 -26.46
CA PRO A 181 -21.67 11.20 -26.63
C PRO A 181 -23.13 11.08 -27.08
N GLU A 182 -24.00 11.85 -26.44
CA GLU A 182 -25.47 11.96 -26.54
C GLU A 182 -26.07 12.11 -27.96
N LYS A 183 -25.26 12.01 -29.00
CA LYS A 183 -25.60 12.41 -30.35
C LYS A 183 -26.14 11.21 -31.15
N LYS A 184 -27.48 11.13 -31.17
CA LYS A 184 -28.32 10.66 -32.28
C LYS A 184 -28.63 9.17 -32.45
N ILE A 185 -28.55 8.33 -31.41
CA ILE A 185 -29.12 6.96 -31.50
C ILE A 185 -30.43 6.88 -30.69
N PRO A 186 -31.61 7.01 -31.33
CA PRO A 186 -32.90 6.96 -30.64
C PRO A 186 -33.25 5.60 -30.01
N ARG A 187 -32.49 4.53 -30.29
CA ARG A 187 -32.78 3.15 -29.83
C ARG A 187 -31.95 2.65 -28.63
N GLY A 188 -31.57 3.53 -27.69
CA GLY A 188 -30.67 3.15 -26.59
C GLY A 188 -30.92 3.75 -25.19
N LYS A 189 -31.99 4.52 -24.98
CA LYS A 189 -32.18 5.31 -23.73
C LYS A 189 -32.25 4.44 -22.46
N ASP A 190 -32.83 3.26 -22.53
CA ASP A 190 -33.04 2.41 -21.33
C ASP A 190 -31.73 1.79 -20.82
N LYS A 191 -30.79 1.49 -21.74
CA LYS A 191 -29.47 0.96 -21.36
C LYS A 191 -28.66 2.00 -20.60
N TRP A 192 -28.78 3.28 -20.95
CA TRP A 192 -28.07 4.38 -20.29
C TRP A 192 -28.58 4.66 -18.88
N LYS A 193 -29.90 4.66 -18.69
CA LYS A 193 -30.50 4.78 -17.35
C LYS A 193 -30.00 3.70 -16.39
N SER A 194 -29.80 2.47 -16.89
CA SER A 194 -29.21 1.38 -16.10
C SER A 194 -27.77 1.66 -15.67
N VAL A 195 -26.94 2.21 -16.56
CA VAL A 195 -25.54 2.58 -16.26
C VAL A 195 -25.48 3.72 -15.24
N GLU A 196 -26.34 4.73 -15.37
CA GLU A 196 -26.41 5.85 -14.41
C GLU A 196 -26.88 5.40 -13.04
N LYS A 197 -27.91 4.54 -12.96
CA LYS A 197 -28.35 3.93 -11.70
C LYS A 197 -27.21 3.17 -11.03
N LYS A 198 -26.47 2.33 -11.78
CA LYS A 198 -25.30 1.60 -11.25
C LYS A 198 -24.19 2.54 -10.79
N LEU A 199 -23.97 3.66 -11.49
CA LEU A 199 -22.98 4.65 -11.10
C LEU A 199 -23.35 5.31 -9.77
N HIS A 200 -24.62 5.66 -9.58
CA HIS A 200 -25.11 6.24 -8.32
C HIS A 200 -24.97 5.25 -7.16
N GLU A 201 -25.46 4.01 -7.35
CA GLU A 201 -25.37 2.95 -6.34
C GLU A 201 -23.91 2.67 -5.92
N LYS A 202 -22.96 2.69 -6.86
CA LYS A 202 -21.54 2.51 -6.53
C LYS A 202 -20.92 3.70 -5.80
N LYS A 203 -21.36 4.93 -6.09
CA LYS A 203 -20.90 6.11 -5.36
C LYS A 203 -21.36 6.10 -3.92
N GLU A 204 -22.60 5.70 -3.68
CA GLU A 204 -23.18 5.54 -2.34
C GLU A 204 -22.40 4.48 -1.53
N LYS A 205 -22.11 3.32 -2.14
CA LYS A 205 -21.24 2.31 -1.52
C LYS A 205 -19.82 2.82 -1.24
N GLU A 206 -19.26 3.65 -2.12
CA GLU A 206 -17.94 4.26 -1.86
C GLU A 206 -18.00 5.20 -0.65
N THR A 207 -19.04 6.01 -0.52
CA THR A 207 -19.21 6.92 0.63
C THR A 207 -19.40 6.14 1.93
N ASP A 208 -20.16 5.04 1.92
CA ASP A 208 -20.37 4.20 3.11
C ASP A 208 -19.04 3.60 3.59
N VAL A 209 -18.25 3.03 2.67
CA VAL A 209 -16.92 2.47 2.99
C VAL A 209 -15.98 3.58 3.50
N GLN A 210 -16.05 4.79 2.94
CA GLN A 210 -15.25 5.92 3.42
C GLN A 210 -15.60 6.33 4.85
N VAL A 211 -16.89 6.39 5.19
CA VAL A 211 -17.36 6.70 6.54
C VAL A 211 -16.91 5.62 7.53
N GLU A 212 -17.07 4.34 7.17
CA GLU A 212 -16.64 3.21 8.00
C GLU A 212 -15.13 3.25 8.26
N MET A 213 -14.32 3.47 7.22
CA MET A 213 -12.86 3.64 7.37
C MET A 213 -12.49 4.85 8.24
N ALA A 214 -13.21 5.96 8.13
CA ALA A 214 -12.96 7.15 8.95
C ALA A 214 -13.24 6.86 10.43
N LEU A 215 -14.34 6.15 10.72
CA LEU A 215 -14.69 5.70 12.06
C LEU A 215 -13.62 4.77 12.64
N MET A 216 -13.22 3.73 11.90
CA MET A 216 -12.16 2.81 12.31
C MET A 216 -10.83 3.52 12.61
N ARG A 217 -10.43 4.47 11.76
CA ARG A 217 -9.22 5.28 11.99
C ARG A 217 -9.33 6.16 13.23
N SER A 218 -10.52 6.67 13.53
CA SER A 218 -10.78 7.45 14.74
C SER A 218 -10.65 6.60 16.00
N GLU A 219 -11.25 5.42 16.01
CA GLU A 219 -11.13 4.45 17.11
C GLU A 219 -9.68 4.01 17.32
N LEU A 220 -8.95 3.74 16.23
CA LEU A 220 -7.54 3.38 16.30
C LEU A 220 -6.71 4.49 16.96
N ARG A 221 -6.93 5.76 16.59
CA ARG A 221 -6.26 6.90 17.21
C ARG A 221 -6.59 7.02 18.70
N LYS A 222 -7.86 6.83 19.07
CA LYS A 222 -8.29 6.84 20.47
C LYS A 222 -7.57 5.74 21.27
N ALA A 223 -7.58 4.50 20.78
CA ALA A 223 -6.90 3.37 21.43
C ALA A 223 -5.38 3.59 21.54
N GLN A 224 -4.73 4.13 20.51
CA GLN A 224 -3.31 4.49 20.56
C GLN A 224 -3.03 5.58 21.60
N SER A 225 -3.92 6.57 21.74
CA SER A 225 -3.77 7.62 22.75
C SER A 225 -3.89 7.07 24.18
N GLU A 226 -4.82 6.14 24.44
CA GLU A 226 -4.96 5.48 25.74
C GLU A 226 -3.70 4.68 26.10
N VAL A 227 -3.18 3.87 25.17
CA VAL A 227 -1.94 3.12 25.38
C VAL A 227 -0.76 4.06 25.65
N LYS A 228 -0.71 5.21 24.98
CA LYS A 228 0.34 6.21 25.21
C LYS A 228 0.24 6.84 26.60
N VAL A 229 -0.97 7.19 27.06
CA VAL A 229 -1.19 7.74 28.41
C VAL A 229 -0.75 6.75 29.48
N ILE A 230 -1.11 5.47 29.36
CA ILE A 230 -0.71 4.43 30.32
C ILE A 230 0.83 4.28 30.36
N LYS A 231 1.49 4.27 29.20
CA LYS A 231 2.96 4.17 29.13
C LYS A 231 3.66 5.37 29.79
N LEU A 232 3.13 6.58 29.59
CA LEU A 232 3.68 7.78 30.23
C LEU A 232 3.44 7.79 31.74
N GLY A 233 2.26 7.36 32.19
CA GLY A 233 1.96 7.22 33.62
C GLY A 233 2.93 6.28 34.33
N ASN A 234 3.26 5.14 33.71
CA ASN A 234 4.23 4.19 34.27
C ASN A 234 5.66 4.76 34.31
N TYR A 235 6.04 5.55 33.31
CA TYR A 235 7.35 6.20 33.30
C TYR A 235 7.49 7.22 34.43
N LEU A 236 6.44 8.01 34.68
CA LEU A 236 6.41 8.98 35.76
C LEU A 236 6.37 8.31 37.15
N ALA A 237 5.64 7.20 37.30
CA ALA A 237 5.60 6.46 38.55
C ALA A 237 6.93 5.76 38.90
N GLY A 238 7.77 5.46 37.90
CA GLY A 238 9.09 4.87 38.09
C GLY A 238 10.22 5.89 38.33
N LEU A 239 9.95 7.18 38.17
CA LEU A 239 10.84 8.23 38.65
C LEU A 239 10.56 8.36 40.16
N GLU A 240 11.30 7.61 40.98
CA GLU A 240 11.35 7.89 42.41
C GLU A 240 11.66 9.39 42.57
N PRO A 241 10.88 10.14 43.37
CA PRO A 241 11.26 11.50 43.70
C PRO A 241 12.66 11.41 44.30
N ALA A 242 13.62 12.14 43.74
CA ALA A 242 14.97 12.22 44.29
C ALA A 242 14.81 12.51 45.78
N SER A 243 15.21 11.56 46.63
CA SER A 243 15.09 11.72 48.07
C SER A 243 15.81 13.00 48.45
N GLU A 244 15.11 13.90 49.15
CA GLU A 244 15.64 15.19 49.64
C GLU A 244 16.96 15.05 50.45
N GLU A 245 17.30 13.82 50.85
CA GLU A 245 18.56 13.47 51.52
C GLU A 245 19.82 13.68 50.66
N GLU A 246 19.75 13.66 49.32
CA GLU A 246 20.93 13.99 48.47
C GLU A 246 21.17 15.50 48.36
N GLU A 247 20.16 16.34 48.60
CA GLU A 247 20.30 17.80 48.54
C GLU A 247 21.08 18.35 49.77
N TYR A 248 21.03 17.64 50.90
CA TYR A 248 21.76 18.01 52.12
C TYR A 248 23.25 17.64 52.15
N GLN A 249 23.75 16.85 51.19
CA GLN A 249 25.19 16.51 51.12
C GLN A 249 26.02 17.47 50.24
N MET A 250 25.39 18.44 49.58
CA MET A 250 26.08 19.44 48.74
C MET A 250 26.15 20.86 49.34
N LEU A 251 25.66 21.06 50.57
CA LEU A 251 25.81 22.29 51.36
C LEU A 251 26.81 22.08 52.50
#